data_AF-A0A524JMS7-F1
#
_entry.id   AF-A0A524JMS7-F1
#
_cell.length_a   1.000
_cell.length_b   1.000
_cell.length_c   1.000
_cell.angle_alpha   90.00
_cell.angle_beta   90.00
_cell.angle_gamma   90.00
#
_symmetry.space_group_name_H-M   'P 1'
#
loop_
_entity.id
_entity.type
_entity.pdbx_description
1 polymer ?
#
loop_
_entity_poly.entity_id
_entity_poly.type
_entity_poly.pdbx_seq_one_letter_code
_entity_poly.pdbx_strand_id
1 'polypeptide(L)'
;MLADAMGRDDFFKEKHILLLDKDVKGNNDRTWCFWETGEGPFDAIVSKTWNQIYFGGHKFSNNFLIAPYRYKMIRGIDFYTHYLERMGRYSN
;
A
#
# COMPACT_ATOMS: atom_id res chain seq x y z
N MET A 1 -3.23 -7.82 -0.92
CA MET A 1 -4.18 -8.24 0.14
C MET A 1 -4.62 -9.66 -0.14
N LEU A 2 -4.75 -10.54 0.86
CA LEU A 2 -5.02 -11.98 0.61
C LEU A 2 -6.33 -12.21 -0.16
N ALA A 3 -7.44 -11.58 0.25
CA ALA A 3 -8.73 -11.78 -0.40
C ALA A 3 -8.73 -11.35 -1.88
N ASP A 4 -7.97 -10.33 -2.24
CA ASP A 4 -7.79 -9.95 -3.64
C ASP A 4 -6.96 -10.97 -4.44
N ALA A 5 -5.93 -11.56 -3.83
CA ALA A 5 -5.19 -12.66 -4.46
C ALA A 5 -6.08 -13.88 -4.68
N MET A 6 -6.98 -14.19 -3.72
CA MET A 6 -7.97 -15.25 -3.85
C MET A 6 -9.00 -14.92 -4.94
N GLY A 7 -9.53 -13.70 -5.00
CA GLY A 7 -10.51 -13.29 -6.01
C GLY A 7 -10.00 -13.40 -7.45
N ARG A 8 -8.70 -13.17 -7.66
CA ARG A 8 -8.04 -13.30 -8.97
C ARG A 8 -7.73 -14.76 -9.37
N ASP A 9 -7.59 -15.65 -8.40
CA ASP A 9 -7.19 -17.03 -8.66
C ASP A 9 -8.38 -17.86 -9.18
N ASP A 10 -8.18 -18.53 -10.31
CA ASP A 10 -9.20 -19.32 -11.00
C ASP A 10 -9.84 -20.40 -10.10
N PHE A 11 -9.08 -20.92 -9.13
CA PHE A 11 -9.57 -21.90 -8.17
C PHE A 11 -10.80 -21.40 -7.38
N PHE A 12 -10.90 -20.09 -7.14
CA PHE A 12 -11.97 -19.49 -6.34
C PHE A 12 -13.12 -18.93 -7.17
N LYS A 13 -13.13 -19.04 -8.51
CA LYS A 13 -14.18 -18.43 -9.36
C LYS A 13 -15.61 -18.83 -9.02
N GLU A 14 -15.80 -20.06 -8.53
CA GLU A 14 -17.10 -20.63 -8.16
C GLU A 14 -17.27 -20.71 -6.63
N LYS A 15 -16.53 -19.89 -5.86
CA LYS A 15 -16.51 -19.91 -4.39
C LYS A 15 -16.89 -18.55 -3.84
N HIS A 16 -17.74 -18.53 -2.82
CA HIS A 16 -18.03 -17.29 -2.11
C HIS A 16 -16.97 -16.96 -1.07
N ILE A 17 -16.42 -15.75 -1.14
CA ILE A 17 -15.41 -15.26 -0.21
C ILE A 17 -16.05 -14.25 0.76
N LEU A 18 -16.16 -14.63 2.03
CA LEU A 18 -16.63 -13.74 3.09
C LEU A 18 -15.44 -13.01 3.74
N LEU A 19 -15.44 -11.68 3.68
CA LEU A 19 -14.48 -10.83 4.39
C LEU A 19 -15.09 -10.34 5.70
N LEU A 20 -14.46 -10.68 6.83
CA LEU A 20 -14.84 -10.22 8.15
C LEU A 20 -13.73 -9.33 8.72
N ASP A 21 -14.06 -8.07 9.00
CA ASP A 21 -13.22 -7.14 9.75
C ASP A 21 -14.02 -6.59 10.94
N LYS A 22 -13.34 -6.34 12.05
CA LYS A 22 -13.95 -5.81 13.27
C LYS A 22 -14.40 -4.36 13.09
N ASP A 23 -13.65 -3.57 12.32
CA ASP A 23 -13.91 -2.15 12.14
C ASP A 23 -14.28 -1.86 10.70
N VAL A 24 -15.28 -1.00 10.52
CA VAL A 24 -15.55 -0.40 9.21
C VAL A 24 -14.37 0.51 8.87
N LYS A 25 -13.54 0.12 7.89
CA LYS A 25 -12.35 0.87 7.46
C LYS A 25 -12.75 2.11 6.66
N GLY A 26 -13.35 3.09 7.32
CA GLY A 26 -13.78 4.37 6.72
C GLY A 26 -12.95 5.57 7.16
N ASN A 27 -12.04 5.40 8.11
CA ASN A 27 -11.20 6.47 8.64
C ASN A 27 -9.75 6.31 8.20
N ASN A 28 -9.09 7.40 7.81
CA ASN A 28 -7.66 7.42 7.52
C ASN A 28 -6.86 7.43 8.84
N ASP A 29 -6.84 6.31 9.53
CA ASP A 29 -6.24 6.15 10.86
C ASP A 29 -4.74 5.85 10.83
N ARG A 30 -4.21 5.47 9.66
CA ARG A 30 -2.83 5.00 9.51
C ARG A 30 -2.24 5.29 8.14
N THR A 31 -0.93 5.16 8.08
CA THR A 31 -0.15 5.27 6.85
C THR A 31 0.79 4.07 6.78
N TRP A 32 1.02 3.52 5.59
CA TRP A 32 2.01 2.47 5.40
C TRP A 32 3.16 3.05 4.61
N CYS A 33 4.36 2.91 5.16
CA CYS A 33 5.57 3.39 4.53
C CYS A 33 6.54 2.23 4.30
N PHE A 34 7.16 2.20 3.14
CA PHE A 34 8.00 1.09 2.70
C PHE A 34 9.11 1.56 1.77
N TRP A 35 10.13 0.74 1.63
CA TRP A 35 11.26 0.97 0.73
C TRP A 35 11.10 0.06 -0.49
N GLU A 36 11.25 0.63 -1.68
CA GLU A 36 11.14 -0.13 -2.93
C GLU A 36 12.10 0.41 -3.99
N THR A 37 12.62 -0.48 -4.82
CA THR A 37 13.36 -0.12 -6.04
C THR A 37 12.41 -0.12 -7.22
N GLY A 38 12.40 0.94 -8.02
CA GLY A 38 11.59 1.01 -9.23
C GLY A 38 10.09 1.17 -8.98
N GLU A 39 9.29 0.58 -9.87
CA GLU A 39 7.83 0.61 -9.81
C GLU A 39 7.25 -0.62 -9.12
N GLY A 40 6.17 -0.41 -8.39
CA GLY A 40 5.56 -1.39 -7.51
C GLY A 40 4.05 -1.51 -7.66
N PRO A 41 3.44 -2.57 -7.10
CA PRO A 41 2.01 -2.82 -7.21
C PRO A 41 1.13 -1.75 -6.53
N PHE A 42 1.72 -0.91 -5.68
CA PHE A 42 1.02 0.14 -4.94
C PHE A 42 1.20 1.53 -5.56
N ASP A 43 1.94 1.68 -6.66
CA ASP A 43 2.29 3.01 -7.19
C ASP A 43 1.07 3.85 -7.58
N ALA A 44 -0.02 3.20 -8.00
CA ALA A 44 -1.30 3.86 -8.28
C ALA A 44 -1.92 4.56 -7.05
N ILE A 45 -1.53 4.18 -5.83
CA ILE A 45 -2.05 4.70 -4.57
C ILE A 45 -0.98 5.34 -3.68
N VAL A 46 0.24 5.55 -4.19
CA VAL A 46 1.30 6.23 -3.44
C VAL A 46 0.95 7.70 -3.28
N SER A 47 0.82 8.13 -2.04
CA SER A 47 0.52 9.53 -1.69
C SER A 47 1.78 10.38 -1.63
N LYS A 48 2.94 9.78 -1.30
CA LYS A 48 4.22 10.49 -1.21
C LYS A 48 5.41 9.57 -1.42
N THR A 49 6.44 10.12 -2.06
CA THR A 49 7.72 9.44 -2.31
C THR A 49 8.88 10.36 -1.91
N TRP A 50 9.89 9.78 -1.27
CA TRP A 50 11.16 10.43 -0.95
C TRP A 50 12.30 9.66 -1.64
N ASN A 51 13.21 10.42 -2.25
CA ASN A 51 14.44 9.90 -2.87
C ASN A 51 15.70 10.25 -2.05
N GLN A 52 15.51 10.95 -0.94
CA GLN A 52 16.56 11.41 -0.05
C GLN A 52 16.11 11.28 1.41
N ILE A 53 17.07 11.07 2.30
CA ILE A 53 16.88 11.17 3.75
C ILE A 53 17.74 12.30 4.30
N TYR A 54 17.17 13.05 5.24
CA TYR A 54 17.89 14.04 6.01
C TYR A 54 18.38 13.40 7.32
N PHE A 55 19.67 13.51 7.59
CA PHE A 55 20.23 13.23 8.91
C PHE A 55 20.66 14.55 9.52
N GLY A 56 20.13 14.88 10.71
CA GLY A 56 20.43 16.13 11.39
C GLY A 56 20.83 15.91 12.85
N GLY A 57 21.96 16.49 13.24
CA GLY A 57 22.43 16.62 14.61
C GLY A 57 23.08 17.99 14.84
N HIS A 58 23.45 18.29 16.08
CA HIS A 58 23.92 19.65 16.45
C HIS A 58 25.18 20.13 15.73
N LYS A 59 26.09 19.22 15.33
CA LYS A 59 27.37 19.54 14.67
C LYS A 59 27.46 19.03 13.23
N PHE A 60 26.48 18.27 12.78
CA PHE A 60 26.48 17.64 11.47
C PHE A 60 25.06 17.48 10.98
N SER A 61 24.82 17.93 9.77
CA SER A 61 23.61 17.62 9.03
C SER A 61 23.97 17.34 7.59
N ASN A 62 23.27 16.38 6.99
CA ASN A 62 23.44 16.07 5.58
C ASN A 62 22.17 15.45 4.98
N ASN A 63 22.02 15.59 3.67
CA ASN A 63 21.02 14.88 2.88
C ASN A 63 21.70 13.75 2.10
N PHE A 64 21.21 12.54 2.27
CA PHE A 64 21.71 11.37 1.56
C PHE A 64 20.72 10.94 0.50
N LEU A 65 21.22 10.71 -0.72
CA LEU A 65 20.48 9.96 -1.72
C LEU A 65 20.33 8.52 -1.24
N ILE A 66 19.13 7.96 -1.40
CA ILE A 66 18.82 6.57 -1.03
C ILE A 66 18.70 5.65 -2.24
N ALA A 67 19.21 6.08 -3.39
CA ALA A 67 19.25 5.28 -4.60
C ALA A 67 19.94 3.91 -4.33
N PRO A 68 19.44 2.81 -4.93
CA PRO A 68 18.35 2.75 -5.90
C PRO A 68 16.94 2.73 -5.27
N TYR A 69 16.84 2.81 -3.95
CA TYR A 69 15.57 2.77 -3.24
C TYR A 69 14.86 4.12 -3.22
N ARG A 70 13.54 4.05 -3.13
CA ARG A 70 12.66 5.16 -2.80
C ARG A 70 11.88 4.78 -1.55
N TYR A 71 11.74 5.71 -0.63
CA TYR A 71 10.82 5.55 0.48
C TYR A 71 9.45 6.05 0.01
N LYS A 72 8.44 5.20 0.11
CA LYS A 72 7.07 5.46 -0.38
C LYS A 72 6.11 5.42 0.79
N MET A 73 5.03 6.18 0.70
CA MET A 73 3.95 6.22 1.67
C MET A 73 2.61 6.10 0.95
N ILE A 74 1.75 5.22 1.46
CA ILE A 74 0.34 5.13 1.10
C ILE A 74 -0.51 5.48 2.32
N ARG A 75 -1.67 6.09 2.09
CA ARG A 75 -2.69 6.26 3.15
C ARG A 75 -3.45 4.96 3.33
N GLY A 76 -3.78 4.62 4.57
CA GLY A 76 -4.54 3.41 4.88
C GLY A 76 -5.89 3.38 4.16
N ILE A 77 -6.57 4.54 4.10
CA ILE A 77 -7.85 4.65 3.39
C ILE A 77 -7.71 4.39 1.89
N ASP A 78 -6.67 4.91 1.25
CA ASP A 78 -6.44 4.70 -0.20
C ASP A 78 -6.17 3.22 -0.49
N PHE A 79 -5.45 2.53 0.40
CA PHE A 79 -5.25 1.09 0.31
C PHE A 79 -6.58 0.32 0.38
N TYR A 80 -7.41 0.58 1.40
CA TYR A 80 -8.69 -0.13 1.56
C TYR A 80 -9.64 0.16 0.41
N THR A 81 -9.82 1.43 0.04
CA THR A 81 -10.67 1.82 -1.09
C THR A 81 -10.24 1.12 -2.36
N HIS A 82 -8.94 1.18 -2.70
CA HIS A 82 -8.42 0.57 -3.93
C HIS A 82 -8.68 -0.95 -3.99
N TYR A 83 -8.44 -1.67 -2.90
CA TYR A 83 -8.62 -3.12 -2.89
C TYR A 83 -10.07 -3.57 -2.75
N LEU A 84 -10.91 -2.85 -1.98
CA LEU A 84 -12.34 -3.14 -1.87
C LEU A 84 -13.05 -2.90 -3.20
N GLU A 85 -12.76 -1.79 -3.90
CA GLU A 85 -13.30 -1.52 -5.23
C GLU A 85 -12.87 -2.57 -6.24
N ARG A 86 -11.61 -3.02 -6.18
CA ARG A 86 -11.09 -4.05 -7.08
C ARG A 86 -11.77 -5.39 -6.84
N MET A 87 -11.98 -5.77 -5.58
CA MET A 87 -12.65 -7.02 -5.24
C MET A 87 -14.12 -7.02 -5.61
N GLY A 88 -14.82 -5.90 -5.52
CA GLY A 88 -16.21 -5.79 -5.97
C GLY A 88 -16.43 -6.04 -7.47
N ARG A 89 -15.35 -6.23 -8.25
CA ARG A 89 -15.39 -6.57 -9.68
C ARG A 89 -15.23 -8.07 -9.94
N TYR A 90 -14.80 -8.86 -8.96
CA TYR A 90 -14.74 -10.30 -9.14
C TYR A 90 -16.16 -10.89 -9.05
N SER A 91 -16.40 -11.98 -9.77
CA SER A 91 -17.72 -12.63 -9.83
C SER A 91 -17.97 -13.59 -8.66
N ASN A 92 -16.97 -13.81 -7.81
CA ASN A 92 -16.94 -14.80 -6.75
C ASN A 92 -17.21 -14.22 -5.35
#